data_AF-A0A4R7KRA1-F1
#
_entry.id   AF-A0A4R7KRA1-F1
#
_cell.length_a   1.000
_cell.length_b   1.000
_cell.length_c   1.000
_cell.angle_alpha   90.00
_cell.angle_beta   90.00
_cell.angle_gamma   90.00
#
_symmetry.space_group_name_H-M   'P 1'
#
loop_
_entity.id
_entity.type
_entity.pdbx_description
1 polymer ?
#
loop_
_entity_poly.entity_id
_entity_poly.type
_entity_poly.pdbx_seq_one_letter_code
_entity_poly.pdbx_strand_id
1 'polypeptide(L)'
;MGSSVIAYVDKTIVKISGLKVKGLKPYQLEDNLRNFIGRPIRVIGVTGESIEMDIYGIEPEAIYKDEQGFIKAVSTADGITAADVVKIDSAQKAIEVPIDKVPRGNSEGCIKERWINIGR
;
A
#
# COMPACT_ATOMS: atom_id res chain seq x y z
N MET A 1 18.09 31.86 5.21
CA MET A 1 18.09 30.41 5.48
C MET A 1 16.67 29.91 5.28
N GLY A 2 16.41 29.19 4.19
CA GLY A 2 15.06 28.71 3.86
C GLY A 2 14.70 27.50 4.72
N SER A 3 13.58 27.56 5.42
CA SER A 3 13.01 26.45 6.17
C SER A 3 12.54 25.36 5.20
N SER A 4 13.30 24.27 5.10
CA SER A 4 12.92 23.07 4.36
C SER A 4 11.88 22.28 5.17
N VAL A 5 10.65 22.18 4.66
CA VAL A 5 9.61 21.28 5.21
C VAL A 5 9.90 19.88 4.67
N ILE A 6 10.33 18.98 5.54
CA ILE A 6 10.50 17.55 5.24
C ILE A 6 9.20 16.85 5.65
N ALA A 7 8.47 16.31 4.67
CA ALA A 7 7.27 15.53 4.93
C ALA A 7 7.66 14.05 5.08
N TYR A 8 7.65 13.55 6.31
CA TYR A 8 7.84 12.13 6.60
C TYR A 8 6.53 11.38 6.40
N VAL A 9 6.51 10.43 5.46
CA VAL A 9 5.39 9.51 5.26
C VAL A 9 5.91 8.10 5.44
N ASP A 10 5.89 7.60 6.67
CA ASP A 10 6.29 6.23 6.99
C ASP A 10 5.12 5.25 6.72
N LYS A 11 5.00 4.86 5.46
CA LYS A 11 4.00 3.89 5.00
C LYS A 11 4.61 2.83 4.09
N THR A 12 4.05 1.63 4.17
CA THR A 12 4.30 0.54 3.23
C THR A 12 3.05 0.29 2.41
N ILE A 13 3.21 0.35 1.10
CA ILE A 13 2.17 0.07 0.11
C ILE A 13 2.16 -1.44 -0.12
N VAL A 14 1.03 -2.08 0.15
CA VAL A 14 0.84 -3.52 0.00
C VAL A 14 -0.22 -3.78 -1.05
N LYS A 15 0.10 -4.65 -2.02
CA LYS A 15 -0.83 -5.18 -2.99
C LYS A 15 -0.97 -6.67 -2.79
N ILE A 16 -2.21 -7.14 -2.67
CA ILE A 16 -2.55 -8.55 -2.55
C ILE A 16 -3.34 -8.94 -3.79
N SER A 17 -2.92 -10.01 -4.44
CA SER A 17 -3.51 -10.51 -5.68
C SER A 17 -3.98 -11.95 -5.50
N GLY A 18 -4.95 -12.36 -6.32
CA GLY A 18 -5.52 -13.71 -6.26
C GLY A 18 -6.66 -13.85 -5.25
N LEU A 19 -7.35 -12.75 -4.97
CA LEU A 19 -8.58 -12.73 -4.16
C LEU A 19 -9.78 -12.65 -5.10
N LYS A 20 -10.93 -13.24 -4.77
CA LYS A 20 -12.19 -12.90 -5.44
C LYS A 20 -12.95 -11.92 -4.57
N VAL A 21 -13.08 -10.67 -5.04
CA VAL A 21 -13.71 -9.60 -4.28
C VAL A 21 -15.11 -9.31 -4.83
N LYS A 22 -16.14 -9.45 -4.00
CA LYS A 22 -17.53 -9.15 -4.34
C LYS A 22 -18.26 -8.52 -3.17
N GLY A 23 -18.68 -7.26 -3.33
CA GLY A 23 -19.45 -6.55 -2.29
C GLY A 23 -18.63 -6.13 -1.07
N LEU A 24 -17.29 -6.07 -1.20
CA LEU A 24 -16.39 -5.61 -0.15
C LEU A 24 -16.68 -4.15 0.20
N LYS A 25 -16.82 -3.88 1.50
CA LYS A 25 -16.84 -2.51 2.04
C LYS A 25 -15.42 -2.16 2.52
N PRO A 26 -14.70 -1.25 1.85
CA PRO A 26 -13.30 -0.95 2.18
C PRO A 26 -13.10 -0.57 3.66
N TYR A 27 -14.01 0.22 4.24
CA TYR A 27 -13.95 0.60 5.65
C TYR A 27 -13.98 -0.59 6.62
N GLN A 28 -14.75 -1.64 6.31
CA GLN A 28 -14.80 -2.84 7.17
C GLN A 28 -13.49 -3.62 7.10
N LEU A 29 -12.88 -3.69 5.91
CA LEU A 29 -11.56 -4.30 5.74
C LEU A 29 -10.49 -3.51 6.50
N GLU A 30 -10.52 -2.18 6.42
CA GLU A 30 -9.62 -1.30 7.17
C GLU A 30 -9.74 -1.54 8.68
N ASP A 31 -10.97 -1.62 9.22
CA ASP A 31 -11.19 -1.85 10.65
C ASP A 31 -10.72 -3.24 11.10
N ASN A 32 -11.05 -4.28 10.34
CA ASN A 32 -10.60 -5.65 10.62
C ASN A 32 -9.07 -5.76 10.63
N LEU A 33 -8.42 -5.19 9.60
CA LEU A 33 -6.97 -5.22 9.49
C LEU A 33 -6.30 -4.35 10.56
N ARG A 34 -6.89 -3.20 10.91
CA ARG A 34 -6.42 -2.34 11.99
C ARG A 34 -6.46 -3.07 13.33
N ASN A 35 -7.54 -3.81 13.59
CA ASN A 35 -7.69 -4.61 14.82
C ASN A 35 -6.70 -5.79 14.86
N PHE A 36 -6.39 -6.40 13.71
CA PHE A 36 -5.42 -7.50 13.63
C PHE A 36 -3.96 -7.03 13.77
N ILE A 37 -3.59 -5.97 13.05
CA ILE A 37 -2.19 -5.52 12.89
C ILE A 37 -1.83 -4.49 13.96
N GLY A 38 -2.82 -3.84 14.57
CA GLY A 38 -2.60 -2.77 15.56
C GLY A 38 -1.99 -1.50 14.95
N ARG A 39 -2.06 -1.35 13.63
CA ARG A 39 -1.50 -0.22 12.88
C ARG A 39 -2.59 0.46 12.05
N PRO A 40 -2.47 1.77 11.80
CA PRO A 40 -3.35 2.45 10.85
C PRO A 40 -3.20 1.83 9.45
N ILE A 41 -4.32 1.55 8.81
CA ILE A 41 -4.39 0.96 7.47
C ILE A 41 -5.42 1.73 6.66
N ARG A 42 -5.14 1.92 5.38
CA ARG A 42 -6.04 2.56 4.45
C ARG A 42 -6.09 1.77 3.15
N VAL A 43 -7.28 1.39 2.71
CA VAL A 43 -7.49 0.77 1.41
C VAL A 43 -7.49 1.86 0.35
N ILE A 44 -6.62 1.72 -0.64
CA ILE A 44 -6.44 2.68 -1.73
C ILE A 44 -7.25 2.24 -2.96
N GLY A 45 -7.23 0.94 -3.24
CA GLY A 45 -7.80 0.38 -4.45
C GLY A 45 -8.36 -1.01 -4.20
N VAL A 46 -9.53 -1.27 -4.77
CA VAL A 46 -10.15 -2.59 -4.79
C VAL A 46 -10.52 -2.91 -6.22
N THR A 47 -10.07 -4.05 -6.71
CA THR A 47 -10.48 -4.63 -7.98
C THR A 47 -11.15 -5.99 -7.70
N GLY A 48 -11.74 -6.61 -8.72
CA GLY A 48 -12.34 -7.94 -8.56
C GLY A 48 -11.34 -9.03 -8.14
N GLU A 49 -10.04 -8.80 -8.38
CA GLU A 49 -8.98 -9.81 -8.21
C GLU A 49 -7.83 -9.41 -7.26
N SER A 50 -7.80 -8.14 -6.84
CA SER A 50 -6.71 -7.58 -6.03
C SER A 50 -7.16 -6.42 -5.16
N ILE A 51 -6.42 -6.23 -4.07
CA ILE A 51 -6.61 -5.14 -3.11
C ILE A 51 -5.27 -4.44 -2.89
N GLU A 52 -5.29 -3.12 -2.88
CA GLU A 52 -4.15 -2.26 -2.62
C GLU A 52 -4.42 -1.40 -1.38
N MET A 53 -3.44 -1.36 -0.47
CA MET A 53 -3.56 -0.68 0.82
C MET A 53 -2.25 -0.03 1.27
N ASP A 54 -2.38 1.05 2.03
CA ASP A 54 -1.31 1.70 2.77
C ASP A 54 -1.33 1.19 4.21
N ILE A 55 -0.17 0.78 4.74
CA ILE A 55 0.00 0.37 6.13
C ILE A 55 1.08 1.24 6.78
N TYR A 56 0.74 1.92 7.87
CA TYR A 56 1.63 2.90 8.49
C TYR A 56 2.53 2.26 9.55
N GLY A 57 3.81 2.66 9.56
CA GLY A 57 4.77 2.24 10.58
C GLY A 57 5.14 0.75 10.57
N ILE A 58 5.06 0.10 9.40
CA ILE A 58 5.51 -1.28 9.19
C ILE A 58 6.53 -1.32 8.07
N GLU A 59 7.59 -2.11 8.24
CA GLU A 59 8.56 -2.38 7.18
C GLU A 59 8.05 -3.49 6.24
N PRO A 60 8.34 -3.43 4.93
CA PRO A 60 7.97 -4.48 3.98
C PRO A 60 8.42 -5.89 4.40
N GLU A 61 9.61 -6.02 5.00
CA GLU A 61 10.15 -7.31 5.43
C GLU A 61 9.30 -7.95 6.53
N ALA A 62 8.65 -7.14 7.38
CA ALA A 62 7.74 -7.66 8.41
C ALA A 62 6.47 -8.25 7.79
N ILE A 63 5.98 -7.64 6.70
CA ILE A 63 4.82 -8.14 5.95
C ILE A 63 5.15 -9.47 5.26
N TYR A 64 6.33 -9.58 4.64
CA TYR A 64 6.76 -10.83 4.01
C TYR A 64 7.03 -11.95 5.02
N LYS A 65 7.54 -11.62 6.22
CA LYS A 65 7.77 -12.61 7.28
C LYS A 65 6.48 -13.26 7.80
N ASP A 66 5.36 -12.53 7.79
CA ASP A 66 4.05 -13.02 8.20
C ASP A 66 3.01 -12.91 7.07
N GLU A 67 3.40 -13.34 5.87
CA GLU A 67 2.54 -13.27 4.68
C GLU A 67 1.22 -14.04 4.90
N GLN A 68 1.28 -15.22 5.50
CA GLN A 68 0.10 -16.06 5.75
C GLN A 68 -0.85 -15.45 6.77
N GLY A 69 -0.34 -14.84 7.85
CA GLY A 69 -1.15 -14.14 8.84
C GLY A 69 -1.89 -12.97 8.21
N PHE A 70 -1.18 -12.20 7.37
CA PHE A 70 -1.76 -11.09 6.60
C PHE A 70 -2.86 -11.53 5.64
N ILE A 71 -2.60 -12.55 4.83
CA ILE A 71 -3.56 -13.10 3.88
C ILE A 71 -4.80 -13.61 4.60
N LYS A 72 -4.62 -14.29 5.74
CA LYS A 72 -5.73 -14.79 6.55
C LYS A 72 -6.59 -13.65 7.07
N ALA A 73 -5.99 -12.60 7.62
CA ALA A 73 -6.72 -11.44 8.12
C ALA A 73 -7.54 -10.75 7.02
N VAL A 74 -6.96 -10.57 5.82
CA VAL A 74 -7.69 -10.04 4.66
C VAL A 74 -8.83 -10.97 4.26
N SER A 75 -8.59 -12.28 4.23
CA SER A 75 -9.58 -13.28 3.83
C SER A 75 -10.75 -13.43 4.81
N THR A 76 -10.64 -12.90 6.04
CA THR A 76 -11.73 -12.88 7.01
C THR A 76 -12.73 -11.73 6.80
N ALA A 77 -12.44 -10.79 5.91
CA ALA A 77 -13.36 -9.69 5.64
C ALA A 77 -14.53 -10.13 4.73
N ASP A 78 -15.72 -9.64 5.06
CA ASP A 78 -16.92 -9.89 4.28
C ASP A 78 -16.76 -9.42 2.83
N GLY A 79 -17.15 -10.29 1.89
CA GLY A 79 -17.05 -10.02 0.46
C GLY A 79 -15.69 -10.37 -0.16
N ILE A 80 -14.78 -10.98 0.61
CA ILE A 80 -13.55 -11.59 0.09
C ILE A 80 -13.71 -13.11 0.10
N THR A 81 -13.54 -13.73 -1.05
CA THR A 81 -13.39 -15.18 -1.16
C THR A 81 -11.96 -15.45 -1.58
N ALA A 82 -11.20 -16.17 -0.77
CA ALA A 82 -9.86 -16.61 -1.15
C ALA A 82 -9.97 -17.48 -2.42
N ALA A 83 -9.24 -17.12 -3.48
CA ALA A 83 -9.04 -18.05 -4.60
C ALA A 83 -7.94 -19.05 -4.24
N ASP A 84 -7.76 -20.08 -5.05
CA ASP A 84 -6.80 -21.17 -4.78
C ASP A 84 -5.34 -20.69 -4.62
N VAL A 85 -5.01 -19.47 -5.07
CA VAL A 85 -3.69 -18.85 -4.90
C VAL A 85 -3.87 -17.40 -4.48
N VAL A 86 -3.72 -17.11 -3.18
CA VAL A 86 -3.59 -15.75 -2.65
C VAL A 86 -2.12 -15.48 -2.35
N LYS A 87 -1.59 -14.33 -2.79
CA LYS A 87 -0.21 -13.92 -2.51
C LYS A 87 -0.09 -12.42 -2.30
N ILE A 88 0.92 -12.00 -1.56
CA ILE A 88 1.34 -10.60 -1.55
C ILE A 88 2.10 -10.33 -2.85
N ASP A 89 1.47 -9.57 -3.74
CA ASP A 89 2.02 -9.21 -5.06
C ASP A 89 3.16 -8.20 -4.92
N SER A 90 3.05 -7.26 -3.98
CA SER A 90 4.11 -6.34 -3.61
C SER A 90 3.91 -5.78 -2.21
N ALA A 91 5.01 -5.54 -1.49
CA ALA A 91 5.07 -4.66 -0.34
C ALA A 91 6.27 -3.72 -0.53
N GLN A 92 6.03 -2.42 -0.63
CA GLN A 92 7.07 -1.42 -0.90
C GLN A 92 6.94 -0.24 0.04
N LYS A 93 8.05 0.15 0.66
CA LYS A 93 8.09 1.36 1.48
C LYS A 93 7.99 2.60 0.59
N ALA A 94 7.22 3.59 1.02
CA ALA A 94 7.21 4.88 0.36
C ALA A 94 8.62 5.50 0.39
N ILE A 95 9.08 5.97 -0.77
CA ILE A 95 10.39 6.62 -0.88
C ILE A 95 10.33 8.04 -0.31
N GLU A 96 11.37 8.41 0.46
CA GLU A 96 11.56 9.78 0.89
C GLU A 96 12.18 10.58 -0.26
N VAL A 97 11.53 11.67 -0.64
CA VAL A 97 12.01 12.56 -1.71
C VAL A 97 12.13 13.98 -1.15
N PRO A 98 13.34 14.57 -1.14
CA PRO A 98 13.54 15.97 -0.81
C PRO A 98 12.71 16.88 -1.71
N ILE A 99 12.10 17.94 -1.16
CA ILE A 99 11.21 18.85 -1.92
C ILE A 99 11.92 19.58 -3.07
N ASP A 100 13.25 19.70 -3.00
CA ASP A 100 14.13 20.24 -4.02
C ASP A 100 14.36 19.26 -5.19
N LYS A 101 14.21 17.95 -4.96
CA LYS A 101 14.29 16.91 -6.01
C LYS A 101 12.94 16.65 -6.69
N VAL A 102 11.84 17.17 -6.15
CA VAL A 102 10.52 17.09 -6.78
C VAL A 102 10.53 17.94 -8.06
N PRO A 103 10.18 17.38 -9.23
CA PRO A 103 10.25 18.10 -10.49
C PRO A 103 9.21 19.24 -10.48
N ARG A 104 9.70 20.49 -10.61
CA ARG A 104 8.87 21.70 -10.63
C ARG A 104 8.72 22.22 -12.06
N GLY A 105 7.51 22.57 -12.46
CA GLY A 105 7.21 23.19 -13.76
C GLY A 105 6.81 22.21 -14.87
N ASN A 106 6.76 22.72 -16.11
CA ASN A 106 6.49 21.95 -17.33
C ASN A 106 7.75 21.20 -17.77
N SER A 107 8.12 20.14 -17.05
CA SER A 107 9.12 19.19 -17.54
C SER A 107 8.54 18.36 -18.69
N GLU A 108 9.30 18.14 -19.76
CA GLU A 108 8.88 17.26 -20.85
C GLU A 108 8.66 15.83 -20.34
N GLY A 109 7.66 15.13 -20.90
CA GLY A 109 7.26 13.79 -20.49
C GLY A 109 5.96 13.72 -19.68
N CYS A 110 5.34 12.55 -19.73
CA CYS A 110 4.13 12.19 -18.99
C CYS A 110 4.40 12.29 -17.47
N ILE A 111 3.36 12.59 -16.68
CA ILE A 111 3.47 12.74 -15.21
C ILE A 111 4.25 11.58 -14.59
N LYS A 112 3.98 10.33 -15.01
CA LYS A 112 4.68 9.14 -14.50
C LYS A 112 6.18 9.14 -14.80
N GLU A 113 6.58 9.54 -15.99
CA GLU A 113 7.99 9.53 -16.44
C GLU A 113 8.86 10.47 -15.63
N ARG A 114 8.27 11.58 -15.15
CA ARG A 114 8.95 12.56 -14.31
C ARG A 114 9.43 11.98 -12.97
N TRP A 115 8.81 10.90 -12.49
CA TRP A 115 9.13 10.27 -11.21
C TRP A 115 10.06 9.05 -11.31
N ILE A 116 10.25 8.47 -12.49
CA ILE A 116 10.98 7.19 -12.69
C ILE A 116 12.46 7.28 -12.26
N ASN A 117 13.07 8.46 -12.34
CA ASN A 117 14.51 8.65 -12.12
C ASN A 117 14.87 9.22 -10.73
N ILE A 118 13.90 9.47 -9.86
CA ILE A 118 14.13 10.23 -8.60
C ILE A 118 14.51 9.32 -7.42
N GLY A 119 14.27 8.01 -7.52
CA GLY A 119 14.48 7.03 -6.45
C GLY A 119 15.39 5.85 -6.80
N ARG A 120 16.30 6.01 -7.76
CA ARG A 120 17.37 5.03 -8.05
C ARG A 120 18.63 5.33 -7.24
#